data_AF-A0A2V5KLC6-F1
#
_entry.id   AF-A0A2V5KLC6-F1
#
_cell.length_a   1.000
_cell.length_b   1.000
_cell.length_c   1.000
_cell.angle_alpha   90.00
_cell.angle_beta   90.00
_cell.angle_gamma   90.00
#
_symmetry.space_group_name_H-M   'P 1'
#
loop_
_entity.id
_entity.type
_entity.pdbx_description
1 polymer ?
#
loop_
_entity_poly.entity_id
_entity_poly.type
_entity_poly.pdbx_seq_one_letter_code
_entity_poly.pdbx_strand_id
1 'polypeptide(L)'
;MGNVYHAFDHEYELYVEEHTGGRYHVVLNVYAEREPVVLHAYSAKEEAIAAAQTFPKLYRIAQQRGFRLDGQYFEHPDGRSVHVSFAMEPGTTTDRFMKVLV
;
A
#
# COMPACT_ATOMS: atom_id res chain seq x y z
N MET A 1 10.41 -13.22 -13.99
CA MET A 1 9.16 -12.46 -13.79
C MET A 1 9.55 -11.01 -13.63
N GLY A 2 8.92 -10.12 -14.40
CA GLY A 2 9.23 -8.69 -14.40
C GLY A 2 8.13 -7.92 -13.69
N ASN A 3 8.49 -6.83 -13.00
CA ASN A 3 7.52 -5.98 -12.34
C ASN A 3 6.68 -5.25 -13.39
N VAL A 4 5.36 -5.23 -13.21
CA VAL A 4 4.42 -4.63 -14.17
C VAL A 4 4.02 -3.20 -13.82
N TYR A 5 4.31 -2.77 -12.59
CA TYR A 5 4.15 -1.41 -12.10
C TYR A 5 5.10 -1.13 -10.94
N HIS A 6 5.60 0.10 -10.87
CA HIS A 6 6.57 0.58 -9.86
C HIS A 6 6.21 2.00 -9.42
N ALA A 7 6.31 2.26 -8.12
CA ALA A 7 6.23 3.58 -7.51
C ALA A 7 7.22 3.68 -6.36
N PHE A 8 7.81 4.85 -6.19
CA PHE A 8 8.84 5.09 -5.18
C PHE A 8 8.49 6.34 -4.37
N ASP A 9 8.84 6.28 -3.09
CA ASP A 9 8.86 7.40 -2.16
C ASP A 9 10.17 7.34 -1.36
N HIS A 10 10.45 8.34 -0.52
CA HIS A 10 11.65 8.33 0.31
C HIS A 10 11.62 7.29 1.44
N GLU A 11 10.43 6.80 1.83
CA GLU A 11 10.28 5.78 2.89
C GLU A 11 10.05 4.36 2.33
N TYR A 12 9.62 4.22 1.08
CA TYR A 12 9.23 2.92 0.53
C TYR A 12 9.36 2.81 -1.00
N GLU A 13 9.38 1.56 -1.46
CA GLU A 13 9.14 1.15 -2.84
C GLU A 13 7.86 0.29 -2.90
N LEU A 14 6.99 0.56 -3.87
CA LEU A 14 5.76 -0.19 -4.10
C LEU A 14 5.78 -0.73 -5.52
N TYR A 15 5.55 -2.02 -5.69
CA TYR A 15 5.55 -2.63 -7.00
C TYR A 15 4.48 -3.71 -7.15
N VAL A 16 4.11 -3.96 -8.40
CA VAL A 16 3.24 -5.08 -8.77
C VAL A 16 4.09 -6.12 -9.49
N GLU A 17 4.07 -7.34 -8.97
CA GLU A 17 4.72 -8.50 -9.59
C GLU A 17 3.69 -9.55 -9.99
N GLU A 18 3.96 -10.25 -11.08
CA GLU A 18 3.22 -11.43 -11.47
C GLU A 18 3.72 -12.63 -10.67
N HIS A 19 2.83 -13.23 -9.90
CA HIS A 19 3.09 -14.42 -9.10
C HIS A 19 2.61 -15.69 -9.81
N THR A 20 3.15 -16.84 -9.41
CA THR A 20 2.72 -18.14 -9.92
C THR A 20 1.21 -18.34 -9.73
N GLY A 21 0.56 -18.92 -10.74
CA GLY A 21 -0.89 -19.15 -10.76
C GLY A 21 -1.72 -18.01 -11.36
N GLY A 22 -1.10 -17.07 -12.08
CA GLY A 22 -1.82 -15.99 -12.77
C GLY A 22 -2.38 -14.93 -11.82
N ARG A 23 -1.73 -14.74 -10.67
CA ARG A 23 -2.08 -13.72 -9.68
C ARG A 23 -1.09 -12.57 -9.74
N TYR A 24 -1.54 -11.39 -9.35
CA TYR A 24 -0.73 -10.18 -9.31
C TYR A 24 -0.64 -9.70 -7.87
N HIS A 25 0.57 -9.65 -7.33
CA HIS A 25 0.83 -9.20 -5.96
C HIS A 25 1.18 -7.73 -5.96
N VAL A 26 0.54 -6.95 -5.09
CA VAL A 26 0.98 -5.60 -4.74
C VAL A 26 1.90 -5.73 -3.55
N VAL A 27 3.16 -5.37 -3.73
CA VAL A 27 4.23 -5.55 -2.74
C VAL A 27 4.74 -4.18 -2.30
N LEU A 28 4.87 -4.01 -0.99
CA LEU A 28 5.45 -2.82 -0.35
C LEU A 28 6.76 -3.20 0.32
N ASN A 29 7.82 -2.50 -0.07
CA ASN A 29 9.13 -2.58 0.53
C ASN A 29 9.42 -1.28 1.28
N VAL A 30 9.28 -1.29 2.61
CA VAL A 30 9.63 -0.13 3.45
C VAL A 30 11.12 -0.16 3.71
N TYR A 31 11.85 0.92 3.41
CA TYR A 31 13.32 0.88 3.44
C TYR A 31 13.93 0.71 4.84
N ALA A 32 13.15 1.01 5.88
CA ALA A 32 13.55 0.74 7.26
C ALA A 32 13.42 -0.75 7.64
N GLU A 33 12.69 -1.54 6.84
CA GLU A 33 12.37 -2.93 7.12
C GLU A 33 13.31 -3.92 6.41
N ARG A 34 13.38 -5.14 6.95
CA ARG A 34 14.22 -6.20 6.38
C ARG A 34 13.57 -6.93 5.21
N GLU A 35 12.24 -7.04 5.20
CA GLU A 35 11.53 -7.87 4.24
C GLU A 35 10.36 -7.11 3.61
N PRO A 36 10.19 -7.21 2.27
CA PRO A 36 9.03 -6.67 1.60
C PRO A 36 7.77 -7.44 1.97
N VAL A 37 6.64 -6.74 1.94
CA VAL A 37 5.35 -7.23 2.41
C VAL A 37 4.37 -7.27 1.24
N VAL A 38 3.73 -8.43 1.05
CA VAL A 38 2.62 -8.56 0.10
C VAL A 38 1.37 -7.93 0.73
N LEU A 39 0.94 -6.80 0.21
CA LEU A 39 -0.22 -6.08 0.73
C LEU A 39 -1.54 -6.74 0.31
N HIS A 40 -1.61 -7.18 -0.95
CA HIS A 40 -2.79 -7.84 -1.50
C HIS A 40 -2.46 -8.63 -2.77
N ALA A 41 -3.28 -9.63 -3.08
CA ALA A 41 -3.18 -10.43 -4.29
C ALA A 41 -4.46 -10.30 -5.13
N TYR A 42 -4.30 -10.00 -6.41
CA TYR A 42 -5.39 -9.80 -7.37
C TYR A 42 -5.39 -10.89 -8.43
N SER A 43 -6.58 -11.19 -8.96
CA SER A 43 -6.73 -12.09 -10.12
C SER A 43 -6.48 -11.39 -11.46
N ALA A 44 -6.59 -10.06 -11.51
CA ALA A 44 -6.40 -9.27 -12.72
C ALA A 44 -5.25 -8.27 -12.55
N LYS A 45 -4.44 -8.14 -13.61
CA LYS A 45 -3.28 -7.25 -13.64
C LYS A 45 -3.69 -5.80 -13.46
N GLU A 46 -4.73 -5.39 -14.17
CA GLU A 46 -5.23 -4.03 -14.21
C GLU A 46 -5.76 -3.58 -12.85
N GLU A 47 -6.40 -4.48 -12.10
CA GLU A 47 -6.87 -4.21 -10.74
C GLU A 47 -5.71 -4.01 -9.77
N ALA A 48 -4.67 -4.86 -9.83
CA ALA A 48 -3.47 -4.71 -9.01
C ALA A 48 -2.76 -3.38 -9.29
N ILE A 49 -2.62 -3.01 -10.57
CA ILE A 49 -2.00 -1.75 -10.97
C ILE A 49 -2.84 -0.56 -10.50
N ALA A 50 -4.16 -0.61 -10.67
CA ALA A 50 -5.05 0.45 -10.22
C ALA A 50 -4.96 0.64 -8.70
N ALA A 51 -4.97 -0.44 -7.93
CA ALA A 51 -4.77 -0.38 -6.48
C ALA A 51 -3.41 0.23 -6.12
N ALA A 52 -2.32 -0.27 -6.72
CA ALA A 52 -0.98 0.24 -6.48
C ALA A 52 -0.84 1.75 -6.83
N GLN A 53 -1.49 2.22 -7.89
CA GLN A 53 -1.52 3.64 -8.27
C GLN A 53 -2.24 4.53 -7.25
N THR A 54 -3.17 3.99 -6.48
CA THR A 54 -3.89 4.75 -5.44
C THR A 54 -3.07 4.91 -4.16
N PHE A 55 -2.16 3.97 -3.86
CA PHE A 55 -1.39 4.00 -2.61
C PHE A 55 -0.68 5.32 -2.35
N PRO A 56 0.10 5.91 -3.29
CA PRO A 56 0.89 7.10 -3.00
C PRO A 56 0.00 8.30 -2.62
N LYS A 57 -1.22 8.36 -3.18
CA LYS A 57 -2.21 9.38 -2.81
C LYS A 57 -2.71 9.17 -1.38
N LEU A 58 -3.04 7.93 -1.01
CA LEU A 58 -3.54 7.59 0.34
C LEU A 58 -2.45 7.76 1.40
N TYR A 59 -1.22 7.34 1.11
CA TYR A 59 -0.06 7.59 1.96
C TYR A 59 0.15 9.08 2.25
N ARG A 60 0.13 9.94 1.21
CA ARG A 60 0.21 11.40 1.41
C ARG A 60 -0.92 11.94 2.29
N ILE A 61 -2.14 11.41 2.16
CA ILE A 61 -3.26 11.77 3.03
C ILE A 61 -2.99 11.35 4.47
N ALA A 62 -2.48 10.14 4.70
CA ALA A 62 -2.10 9.67 6.04
C ALA A 62 -1.03 10.58 6.68
N GLN A 63 0.01 10.93 5.91
CA GLN A 63 1.06 11.86 6.35
C GLN A 63 0.51 13.25 6.72
N GLN A 64 -0.39 13.81 5.90
CA GLN A 64 -1.06 15.09 6.19
C GLN A 64 -1.91 15.04 7.47
N ARG A 65 -2.32 13.85 7.90
CA ARG A 65 -3.07 13.60 9.14
C ARG A 65 -2.16 13.26 10.32
N GLY A 66 -0.84 13.31 10.15
CA GLY A 66 0.14 13.05 11.21
C GLY A 66 0.54 11.59 11.38
N PHE A 67 0.09 10.69 10.49
CA PHE A 67 0.52 9.31 10.50
C PHE A 67 1.89 9.15 9.84
N ARG A 68 2.67 8.16 10.29
CA ARG A 68 3.93 7.73 9.69
C ARG A 68 3.83 6.27 9.29
N LEU A 69 4.58 5.88 8.27
CA LEU A 69 4.68 4.48 7.89
C LEU A 69 5.70 3.80 8.81
N ASP A 70 5.26 2.78 9.54
CA ASP A 70 6.12 1.91 10.36
C ASP A 70 5.76 0.45 10.07
N GLY A 71 6.69 -0.28 9.46
CA GLY A 71 6.45 -1.60 8.91
C GLY A 71 5.20 -1.68 8.02
N GLN A 72 4.19 -2.40 8.50
CA GLN A 72 2.93 -2.66 7.79
C GLN A 72 1.78 -1.75 8.25
N TYR A 73 2.09 -0.69 8.99
CA TYR A 73 1.11 0.16 9.63
C TYR A 73 1.35 1.63 9.36
N PHE A 74 0.24 2.37 9.25
CA PHE A 74 0.24 3.81 9.45
C PHE A 74 0.01 4.06 10.94
N GLU A 75 1.03 4.59 11.62
CA GLU A 75 0.98 4.89 13.05
C GLU A 75 0.88 6.38 13.31
N HIS A 76 0.03 6.76 14.27
CA HIS A 76 -0.11 8.13 14.73
C HIS A 76 0.38 8.28 16.18
N PRO A 77 1.01 9.42 16.55
CA PRO A 77 1.55 9.63 17.91
C PRO A 77 0.54 9.55 19.06
N ASP A 78 -0.77 9.59 18.78
CA ASP A 78 -1.83 9.41 19.78
C ASP A 78 -2.21 7.94 20.02
N GLY A 79 -1.51 7.00 19.38
CA GLY A 79 -1.69 5.56 19.55
C GLY A 79 -2.62 4.91 18.51
N ARG A 80 -3.16 5.66 17.54
CA ARG A 80 -3.91 5.08 16.42
C ARG A 80 -2.97 4.36 15.46
N SER A 81 -3.39 3.19 14.98
CA SER A 81 -2.63 2.38 14.02
C SER A 81 -3.58 1.76 13.00
N VAL A 82 -3.22 1.86 11.72
CA VAL A 82 -4.02 1.36 10.59
C VAL A 82 -3.14 0.53 9.67
N HIS A 83 -3.49 -0.73 9.47
CA HIS A 83 -2.74 -1.60 8.56
C HIS A 83 -2.78 -1.08 7.12
N VAL A 84 -1.64 -1.07 6.43
CA VAL A 84 -1.51 -0.49 5.07
C VAL A 84 -2.39 -1.20 4.03
N SER A 85 -2.80 -2.45 4.27
CA SER A 85 -3.72 -3.18 3.38
C SER A 85 -5.08 -2.51 3.23
N PHE A 86 -5.54 -1.71 4.19
CA PHE A 86 -6.79 -0.96 4.06
C PHE A 86 -6.74 0.06 2.90
N ALA A 87 -5.55 0.60 2.63
CA ALA A 87 -5.34 1.43 1.45
C ALA A 87 -5.44 0.65 0.13
N MET A 88 -5.32 -0.69 0.20
CA MET A 88 -5.30 -1.63 -0.93
C MET A 88 -6.57 -2.48 -1.04
N GLU A 89 -7.61 -2.24 -0.23
CA GLU A 89 -8.85 -3.00 -0.40
C GLU A 89 -9.55 -2.63 -1.72
N PRO A 90 -10.12 -3.61 -2.44
CA PRO A 90 -10.89 -3.35 -3.65
C PRO A 90 -12.01 -2.33 -3.39
N GLY A 91 -12.02 -1.24 -4.16
CA GLY A 91 -12.99 -0.16 -4.00
C GLY A 91 -12.69 0.79 -2.83
N THR A 92 -11.47 0.78 -2.28
CA THR A 92 -11.01 1.85 -1.38
C THR A 92 -11.00 3.18 -2.13
N THR A 93 -11.69 4.14 -1.55
CA THR A 93 -11.68 5.55 -1.97
C THR A 93 -10.99 6.39 -0.91
N THR A 94 -10.59 7.60 -1.28
CA THR A 94 -10.07 8.59 -0.31
C THR A 94 -11.03 8.77 0.88
N ASP A 95 -12.34 8.86 0.65
CA ASP A 95 -13.33 9.03 1.73
C ASP A 95 -13.42 7.82 2.65
N ARG A 96 -13.36 6.60 2.10
CA ARG A 96 -13.34 5.38 2.90
C ARG A 96 -12.07 5.30 3.73
N PHE A 97 -10.92 5.58 3.12
CA PHE A 97 -9.64 5.56 3.82
C PHE A 97 -9.60 6.59 4.96
N MET A 98 -10.12 7.80 4.74
CA MET A 98 -10.22 8.81 5.80
C MET A 98 -11.07 8.35 7.00
N LYS A 99 -12.08 7.51 6.79
CA LYS A 99 -12.89 6.91 7.88
C LYS A 99 -12.17 5.81 8.65
N VAL A 100 -11.04 5.32 8.16
CA VAL A 100 -10.20 4.35 8.88
C VAL A 100 -9.12 5.08 9.70
N LEU A 101 -8.71 6.28 9.26
CA LEU A 101 -7.73 7.13 9.94
C LEU A 101 -8.28 7.94 11.13
N VAL A 102 -9.49 7.62 11.64
CA VAL A 102 -10.15 8.34 12.75
C VAL A 102 -9.73 7.81 14.10
#